data_AF-A0A1H2NBH8-F1
#
_entry.id   AF-A0A1H2NBH8-F1
#
_cell.length_a   1.000
_cell.length_b   1.000
_cell.length_c   1.000
_cell.angle_alpha   90.00
_cell.angle_beta   90.00
_cell.angle_gamma   90.00
#
_symmetry.space_group_name_H-M   'P 1'
#
loop_
_entity.id
_entity.type
_entity.pdbx_description
1 polymer ?
#
loop_
_entity_poly.entity_id
_entity_poly.type
_entity_poly.pdbx_seq_one_letter_code
_entity_poly.pdbx_strand_id
1 'polypeptide(L)'
;MTDVEDRLAALEQAVDRLTRVRAAQDEAGSPDLWVVDGVRERHPGGAVVFGGTAAVGKGEVVWQWGSDTETLREADWSGAAGVFDALGHPVRLRLLQRVLNGTVTTHDLALDEALGTTGQLHHHLRALVAAGWLQSVGRGTWAVPAPRVVPLLVVLSAGLAR
;
A
#
# COMPACT_ATOMS: atom_id res chain seq x y z
N MET A 1 -27.95 -28.30 -28.66
CA MET A 1 -26.69 -27.56 -28.84
C MET A 1 -26.92 -26.06 -29.02
N THR A 2 -28.09 -25.63 -29.50
CA THR A 2 -28.44 -24.23 -29.75
C THR A 2 -28.53 -23.32 -28.51
N ASP A 3 -29.07 -23.75 -27.38
CA ASP A 3 -29.20 -22.89 -26.17
C ASP A 3 -27.85 -22.36 -25.64
N VAL A 4 -26.81 -23.20 -25.68
CA VAL A 4 -25.47 -22.78 -25.23
C VAL A 4 -24.83 -21.82 -26.22
N GLU A 5 -25.02 -22.06 -27.53
CA GLU A 5 -24.53 -21.18 -28.60
C GLU A 5 -25.24 -19.82 -28.58
N ASP A 6 -26.55 -19.81 -28.34
CA ASP A 6 -27.37 -18.60 -28.22
C ASP A 6 -26.99 -17.79 -26.98
N ARG A 7 -26.77 -18.47 -25.84
CA ARG A 7 -26.31 -17.83 -24.60
C ARG A 7 -24.87 -17.32 -24.72
N LEU A 8 -24.00 -18.04 -25.42
CA LEU A 8 -22.63 -17.62 -25.69
C LEU A 8 -22.62 -16.38 -26.59
N ALA A 9 -23.40 -16.38 -27.66
CA ALA A 9 -23.53 -15.22 -28.55
C ALA A 9 -24.11 -14.00 -27.81
N ALA A 10 -25.10 -14.21 -26.93
CA ALA A 10 -25.63 -13.14 -26.08
C ALA A 10 -24.58 -12.58 -25.10
N LEU A 11 -23.72 -13.46 -24.56
CA LEU A 11 -22.65 -13.09 -23.66
C LEU A 11 -21.53 -12.33 -24.39
N GLU A 12 -21.11 -12.81 -25.56
CA GLU A 12 -20.14 -12.14 -26.44
C GLU A 12 -20.62 -10.74 -26.82
N GLN A 13 -21.89 -10.61 -27.22
CA GLN A 13 -22.48 -9.29 -27.49
C GLN A 13 -22.54 -8.37 -26.26
N ALA A 14 -22.77 -8.93 -25.07
CA ALA A 14 -22.76 -8.17 -23.82
C ALA A 14 -21.35 -7.68 -23.47
N VAL A 15 -20.33 -8.54 -23.64
CA VAL A 15 -18.92 -8.21 -23.47
C VAL A 15 -18.48 -7.14 -24.48
N ASP A 16 -18.87 -7.25 -25.75
CA ASP A 16 -18.57 -6.25 -26.78
C ASP A 16 -19.21 -4.89 -26.51
N ARG A 17 -20.41 -4.88 -25.92
CA ARG A 17 -21.05 -3.64 -25.46
C ARG A 17 -20.30 -3.03 -24.28
N LEU A 18 -19.97 -3.83 -23.27
CA LEU A 18 -19.22 -3.38 -22.08
C LEU A 18 -17.83 -2.84 -22.44
N THR A 19 -17.11 -3.56 -23.31
CA THR A 19 -15.78 -3.15 -23.79
C THR A 19 -15.84 -1.83 -24.55
N ARG A 20 -16.87 -1.62 -25.39
CA ARG A 20 -17.06 -0.34 -26.10
C ARG A 20 -17.45 0.81 -25.18
N VAL A 21 -18.30 0.56 -24.17
CA VAL A 21 -18.64 1.58 -23.16
C VAL A 21 -17.38 1.97 -22.40
N ARG A 22 -16.55 1.00 -21.99
CA ARG A 22 -15.30 1.27 -21.30
C ARG A 22 -14.31 2.05 -22.16
N ALA A 23 -14.11 1.64 -23.41
CA ALA A 23 -13.25 2.35 -24.36
C ALA A 23 -13.74 3.78 -24.62
N ALA A 24 -15.06 4.00 -24.72
CA ALA A 24 -15.64 5.33 -24.88
C ALA A 24 -15.50 6.20 -23.61
N GLN A 25 -15.54 5.59 -22.41
CA GLN A 25 -15.25 6.28 -21.15
C GLN A 25 -13.77 6.68 -21.06
N ASP A 26 -12.86 5.81 -21.50
CA ASP A 26 -11.43 6.07 -21.59
C ASP A 26 -11.12 7.17 -22.65
N GLU A 27 -11.82 7.19 -23.79
CA GLU A 27 -11.67 8.23 -24.83
C GLU A 27 -12.35 9.57 -24.49
N ALA A 28 -13.37 9.57 -23.63
CA ALA A 28 -14.04 10.80 -23.17
C ALA A 28 -13.18 11.68 -22.24
N GLY A 29 -11.93 11.28 -21.96
CA GLY A 29 -10.92 12.13 -21.31
C GLY A 29 -11.16 12.44 -19.84
N SER A 30 -12.22 11.89 -19.24
CA SER A 30 -12.40 11.95 -17.79
C SER A 30 -11.73 10.72 -17.18
N PRO A 31 -10.73 10.88 -16.30
CA PRO A 31 -10.07 9.74 -15.67
C PRO A 31 -11.14 8.84 -15.01
N ASP A 32 -10.98 7.53 -15.14
CA ASP A 32 -11.80 6.56 -14.41
C ASP A 32 -11.50 6.66 -12.91
N LEU A 33 -12.21 7.56 -12.23
CA LEU A 33 -12.07 7.83 -10.81
C LEU A 33 -12.89 6.82 -9.98
N TRP A 34 -12.87 5.55 -10.35
CA TRP A 34 -13.69 4.50 -9.73
C TRP A 34 -13.57 4.47 -8.19
N VAL A 35 -12.38 4.77 -7.65
CA VAL A 35 -12.14 4.89 -6.20
C VAL A 35 -12.94 6.06 -5.62
N VAL A 36 -12.86 7.24 -6.25
CA VAL A 36 -13.52 8.47 -5.77
C VAL A 36 -15.02 8.34 -5.88
N ASP A 37 -15.52 7.76 -6.97
CA ASP A 37 -16.95 7.53 -7.16
C ASP A 37 -17.50 6.55 -6.12
N GLY A 38 -16.76 5.46 -5.86
CA GLY A 38 -17.10 4.52 -4.78
C GLY A 38 -17.08 5.15 -3.38
N VAL A 39 -16.14 6.06 -3.12
CA VAL A 39 -16.09 6.81 -1.85
C VAL A 39 -17.26 7.79 -1.76
N ARG A 40 -17.58 8.53 -2.83
CA ARG A 40 -18.68 9.50 -2.85
C ARG A 40 -20.04 8.85 -2.64
N GLU A 41 -20.25 7.64 -3.17
CA GLU A 41 -21.45 6.85 -2.95
C GLU A 41 -21.65 6.48 -1.48
N ARG A 42 -20.56 6.11 -0.79
CA ARG A 42 -20.59 5.66 0.62
C ARG A 42 -20.50 6.81 1.63
N HIS A 43 -19.84 7.90 1.26
CA HIS A 43 -19.56 9.06 2.08
C HIS A 43 -19.91 10.35 1.33
N PRO A 44 -21.21 10.73 1.24
CA PRO A 44 -21.63 11.94 0.52
C PRO A 44 -21.02 13.24 1.07
N GLY A 45 -20.64 13.25 2.35
CA GLY A 45 -19.95 14.36 3.01
C GLY A 45 -18.43 14.43 2.76
N GLY A 46 -17.87 13.46 2.03
CA GLY A 46 -16.44 13.40 1.71
C GLY A 46 -15.61 12.65 2.75
N ALA A 47 -14.81 11.70 2.27
CA ALA A 47 -13.90 10.89 3.08
C ALA A 47 -12.58 10.66 2.36
N VAL A 48 -11.54 10.33 3.12
CA VAL A 48 -10.29 9.78 2.58
C VAL A 48 -10.26 8.30 2.94
N VAL A 49 -10.22 7.45 1.92
CA VAL A 49 -10.11 5.99 2.06
C VAL A 49 -8.88 5.53 1.28
N PHE A 50 -8.11 4.64 1.89
CA PHE A 50 -7.01 3.98 1.22
C PHE A 50 -6.93 2.52 1.67
N GLY A 51 -6.41 1.68 0.79
CA GLY A 51 -6.33 0.25 1.03
C GLY A 51 -5.63 -0.44 -0.12
N GLY A 52 -5.46 -1.74 0.00
CA GLY A 52 -4.83 -2.54 -1.02
C GLY A 52 -4.60 -3.96 -0.57
N THR A 53 -4.05 -4.74 -1.48
CA THR A 53 -3.56 -6.08 -1.20
C THR A 53 -2.07 -6.16 -1.49
N ALA A 54 -1.36 -6.98 -0.72
CA ALA A 54 0.07 -7.19 -0.92
C ALA A 54 0.44 -8.64 -0.56
N ALA A 55 1.23 -9.29 -1.42
CA ALA A 55 1.82 -10.57 -1.12
C ALA A 55 2.95 -10.40 -0.08
N VAL A 56 2.89 -11.18 1.01
CA VAL A 56 3.89 -11.14 2.09
C VAL A 56 4.23 -12.58 2.48
N GLY A 57 5.45 -13.02 2.14
CA GLY A 57 5.86 -14.41 2.34
C GLY A 57 4.97 -15.38 1.56
N LYS A 58 4.22 -16.23 2.28
CA LYS A 58 3.28 -17.21 1.69
C LYS A 58 1.81 -16.76 1.75
N GLY A 59 1.53 -15.58 2.29
CA GLY A 59 0.18 -15.07 2.48
C GLY A 59 -0.09 -13.79 1.72
N GLU A 60 -1.35 -13.37 1.75
CA GLU A 60 -1.79 -12.07 1.27
C GLU A 60 -2.23 -11.22 2.47
N VAL A 61 -1.80 -9.97 2.49
CA VAL A 61 -2.34 -8.95 3.38
C VAL A 61 -3.42 -8.21 2.63
N VAL A 62 -4.63 -8.22 3.17
CA VAL A 62 -5.74 -7.36 2.74
C VAL A 62 -5.95 -6.33 3.84
N TRP A 63 -5.90 -5.05 3.49
CA TRP A 63 -6.00 -3.99 4.46
C TRP A 63 -6.68 -2.77 3.86
N GLN A 64 -7.55 -2.13 4.63
CA GLN A 64 -8.14 -0.84 4.30
C GLN A 64 -8.31 0.01 5.55
N TRP A 65 -8.32 1.32 5.36
CA TRP A 65 -8.71 2.29 6.36
C TRP A 65 -9.34 3.50 5.68
N GLY A 66 -10.23 4.17 6.39
CA GLY A 66 -10.78 5.43 5.94
C GLY A 66 -11.31 6.25 7.09
N SER A 67 -11.46 7.54 6.84
CA SER A 67 -12.07 8.48 7.78
C SER A 67 -12.71 9.63 7.01
N ASP A 68 -13.78 10.18 7.57
CA ASP A 68 -14.40 11.38 7.04
C ASP A 68 -13.41 12.55 7.08
N THR A 69 -13.49 13.40 6.07
CA THR A 69 -12.52 14.50 5.89
C THR A 69 -12.49 15.45 7.09
N GLU A 70 -13.64 15.79 7.66
CA GLU A 70 -13.71 16.68 8.83
C GLU A 70 -13.10 16.04 10.09
N THR A 71 -13.32 14.74 10.33
CA THR A 71 -12.66 14.03 11.44
C THR A 71 -11.14 14.05 11.30
N LEU A 72 -10.62 13.87 10.09
CA LEU A 72 -9.18 13.96 9.82
C LEU A 72 -8.63 15.38 10.07
N ARG A 73 -9.40 16.41 9.74
CA ARG A 73 -9.02 17.82 9.94
C ARG A 73 -8.98 18.22 11.42
N GLU A 74 -9.85 17.62 12.22
CA GLU A 74 -9.95 17.87 13.66
C GLU A 74 -9.00 16.99 14.50
N ALA A 75 -8.40 15.95 13.89
CA ALA A 75 -7.50 15.04 14.58
C ALA A 75 -6.18 15.72 15.00
N ASP A 76 -5.60 15.26 16.11
CA ASP A 76 -4.25 15.65 16.51
C ASP A 76 -3.20 14.94 15.63
N TRP A 77 -2.58 15.70 14.72
CA TRP A 77 -1.57 15.19 13.81
C TRP A 77 -0.19 14.97 14.47
N SER A 78 0.02 15.49 15.69
CA SER A 78 1.31 15.35 16.39
C SER A 78 1.65 13.87 16.67
N GLY A 79 0.62 13.03 16.89
CA GLY A 79 0.78 11.59 17.05
C GLY A 79 1.36 10.86 15.84
N ALA A 80 1.25 11.44 14.64
CA ALA A 80 1.81 10.87 13.41
C ALA A 80 3.28 11.29 13.16
N ALA A 81 3.76 12.35 13.84
CA ALA A 81 5.07 12.94 13.55
C ALA A 81 6.23 11.93 13.70
N GLY A 82 6.27 11.17 14.80
CA GLY A 82 7.32 10.16 15.01
C GLY A 82 7.25 9.00 14.01
N VAL A 83 6.06 8.66 13.55
CA VAL A 83 5.84 7.61 12.53
C VAL A 83 6.37 8.08 11.18
N PHE A 84 6.12 9.32 10.79
CA PHE A 84 6.63 9.90 9.54
C PHE A 84 8.11 10.24 9.58
N ASP A 85 8.62 10.74 10.71
CA ASP A 85 10.06 11.02 10.88
C ASP A 85 10.89 9.77 10.54
N ALA A 86 10.48 8.60 11.05
CA ALA A 86 11.15 7.33 10.77
C ALA A 86 11.23 6.99 9.27
N LEU A 87 10.34 7.52 8.43
CA LEU A 87 10.38 7.34 6.97
C LEU A 87 11.21 8.41 6.25
N GLY A 88 11.50 9.55 6.88
CA GLY A 88 12.24 10.68 6.29
C GLY A 88 13.74 10.44 6.05
N HIS A 89 14.24 9.21 6.16
CA HIS A 89 15.67 8.90 6.01
C HIS A 89 15.90 7.83 4.92
N PRO A 90 16.77 8.07 3.92
CA PRO A 90 16.94 7.18 2.77
C PRO A 90 17.35 5.76 3.16
N VAL A 91 18.28 5.63 4.12
CA VAL A 91 18.70 4.32 4.64
C VAL A 91 17.55 3.54 5.29
N ARG A 92 16.63 4.22 6.01
CA ARG A 92 15.48 3.57 6.64
C ARG A 92 14.49 3.06 5.59
N LEU A 93 14.25 3.85 4.54
CA LEU A 93 13.42 3.42 3.42
C LEU A 93 14.03 2.23 2.68
N ARG A 94 15.35 2.25 2.43
CA ARG A 94 16.08 1.13 1.83
C ARG A 94 15.96 -0.12 2.67
N LEU A 95 16.11 -0.01 3.99
CA LEU A 95 15.99 -1.13 4.91
C LEU A 95 14.57 -1.74 4.86
N LEU A 96 13.53 -0.91 4.93
CA LEU A 96 12.14 -1.38 4.80
C LEU A 96 11.90 -2.07 3.45
N GLN A 97 12.42 -1.52 2.36
CA GLN A 97 12.32 -2.14 1.03
C GLN A 97 13.01 -3.52 1.00
N ARG A 98 14.19 -3.66 1.59
CA ARG A 98 14.91 -4.95 1.67
C ARG A 98 14.13 -5.99 2.48
N VAL A 99 13.56 -5.58 3.62
CA VAL A 99 12.75 -6.47 4.46
C VAL A 99 11.45 -6.90 3.76
N LEU A 100 10.74 -5.98 3.11
CA LEU A 100 9.54 -6.32 2.32
C LEU A 100 9.85 -7.30 1.19
N ASN A 101 11.04 -7.19 0.59
CA ASN A 101 11.51 -8.08 -0.48
C ASN A 101 12.18 -9.36 0.05
N GLY A 102 12.07 -9.67 1.35
CA GLY A 102 12.49 -10.95 1.93
C GLY A 102 13.90 -10.99 2.51
N THR A 103 14.67 -9.89 2.47
CA THR A 103 15.95 -9.80 3.20
C THR A 103 15.67 -9.45 4.66
N VAL A 104 15.48 -10.47 5.49
CA VAL A 104 14.94 -10.31 6.85
C VAL A 104 15.98 -10.42 7.96
N THR A 105 17.17 -10.97 7.70
CA THR A 105 18.18 -11.16 8.74
C THR A 105 19.12 -9.96 8.84
N THR A 106 19.58 -9.65 10.05
CA THR A 106 20.55 -8.56 10.30
C THR A 106 21.85 -8.81 9.55
N HIS A 107 22.26 -10.08 9.45
CA HIS A 107 23.43 -10.48 8.69
C HIS A 107 23.28 -10.10 7.21
N ASP A 108 22.18 -10.50 6.57
CA ASP A 108 21.98 -10.27 5.14
C ASP A 108 21.69 -8.80 4.82
N LEU A 109 21.08 -8.08 5.76
CA LEU A 109 20.93 -6.63 5.68
C LEU A 109 22.30 -5.94 5.74
N ALA A 110 23.21 -6.38 6.62
CA ALA A 110 24.55 -5.80 6.74
C ALA A 110 25.44 -5.99 5.49
N LEU A 111 25.06 -6.89 4.58
CA LEU A 111 25.73 -7.04 3.28
C LEU A 111 25.39 -5.92 2.29
N ASP A 112 24.34 -5.13 2.52
CA ASP A 112 24.03 -3.96 1.71
C ASP A 112 24.84 -2.76 2.24
N GLU A 113 25.95 -2.43 1.56
CA GLU A 113 26.84 -1.33 1.93
C GLU A 113 26.11 0.02 2.04
N ALA A 114 24.99 0.20 1.32
CA ALA A 114 24.18 1.41 1.40
C ALA A 114 23.42 1.55 2.73
N LEU A 115 23.36 0.49 3.55
CA LEU A 115 22.78 0.52 4.90
C LEU A 115 23.76 1.01 5.98
N GLY A 116 25.01 1.30 5.59
CA GLY A 116 26.03 1.86 6.45
C GLY A 116 26.70 0.82 7.35
N THR A 117 27.39 1.31 8.38
CA THR A 117 28.10 0.46 9.35
C THR A 117 27.13 -0.37 10.21
N THR A 118 27.62 -1.44 10.82
CA THR A 118 26.82 -2.29 11.73
C THR A 118 26.18 -1.48 12.88
N GLY A 119 26.88 -0.49 13.42
CA GLY A 119 26.36 0.40 14.45
C GLY A 119 25.18 1.27 13.96
N GLN A 120 25.30 1.81 12.74
CA GLN A 120 24.23 2.58 12.10
C GLN A 120 23.02 1.70 11.77
N LEU A 121 23.25 0.48 11.26
CA LEU A 121 22.19 -0.48 10.98
C LEU A 121 21.34 -0.76 12.23
N HIS A 122 21.98 -1.06 13.37
CA HIS A 122 21.25 -1.28 14.64
C HIS A 122 20.50 -0.04 15.11
N HIS A 123 21.07 1.15 14.92
CA HIS A 123 20.38 2.40 15.22
C HIS A 123 19.12 2.57 14.36
N HIS A 124 19.21 2.34 13.04
CA HIS A 124 18.07 2.44 12.13
C HIS A 124 16.98 1.39 12.41
N LEU A 125 17.37 0.14 12.70
CA LEU A 125 16.45 -0.91 13.09
C LEU A 125 15.66 -0.53 14.35
N ARG A 126 16.33 -0.02 15.38
CA ARG A 126 15.66 0.44 16.61
C ARG A 126 14.69 1.59 16.34
N ALA A 127 15.08 2.56 15.52
CA ALA A 127 14.20 3.67 15.16
C ALA A 127 12.93 3.19 14.42
N LEU A 128 13.10 2.26 13.46
CA LEU A 128 11.97 1.69 12.72
C LEU A 128 11.06 0.82 13.61
N VAL A 129 11.63 0.09 14.57
CA VAL A 129 10.85 -0.67 15.56
C VAL A 129 10.09 0.26 16.50
N ALA A 130 10.73 1.31 17.01
CA ALA A 130 10.10 2.29 17.89
C ALA A 130 8.93 3.01 17.20
N ALA A 131 9.05 3.29 15.90
CA ALA A 131 7.97 3.86 15.09
C ALA A 131 6.92 2.83 14.64
N GLY A 132 7.11 1.54 14.95
CA GLY A 132 6.19 0.45 14.60
C GLY A 132 6.23 0.01 13.13
N TRP A 133 7.23 0.44 12.36
CA TRP A 133 7.42 0.01 10.96
C TRP A 133 8.07 -1.37 10.84
N LEU A 134 8.81 -1.79 11.86
CA LEU A 134 9.39 -3.12 11.95
C LEU A 134 9.06 -3.78 13.29
N GLN A 135 9.13 -5.10 13.30
CA GLN A 135 9.12 -5.93 14.50
C GLN A 135 10.21 -7.00 14.42
N SER A 136 10.71 -7.40 15.59
CA SER A 136 11.58 -8.57 15.71
C SER A 136 10.73 -9.83 15.71
N VAL A 137 10.99 -10.76 14.79
CA VAL A 137 10.27 -12.06 14.69
C VAL A 137 11.15 -13.25 15.09
N GLY A 138 12.40 -12.99 15.48
CA GLY A 138 13.39 -13.99 15.86
C GLY A 138 14.74 -13.34 16.13
N ARG A 139 15.74 -14.15 16.48
CA ARG A 139 17.08 -13.63 16.81
C ARG A 139 17.72 -12.95 15.58
N GLY A 140 17.70 -11.63 15.57
CA GLY A 140 18.25 -10.83 14.47
C GLY A 140 17.44 -10.88 13.18
N THR A 141 16.17 -11.30 13.25
CA THR A 141 15.25 -11.37 12.10
C THR A 141 14.13 -10.35 12.25
N TRP A 142 13.86 -9.63 11.18
CA TRP A 142 12.95 -8.50 11.15
C TRP A 142 11.84 -8.72 10.13
N ALA A 143 10.66 -8.19 10.43
CA ALA A 143 9.54 -8.16 9.50
C ALA A 143 8.80 -6.83 9.60
N VAL A 144 8.21 -6.39 8.50
CA VAL A 144 7.17 -5.35 8.54
C VAL A 144 5.91 -6.01 9.10
N PRO A 145 5.27 -5.46 10.15
CA PRO A 145 4.00 -5.98 10.65
C PRO A 145 2.95 -6.03 9.54
N ALA A 146 2.19 -7.12 9.44
CA ALA A 146 1.17 -7.27 8.40
C ALA A 146 0.22 -6.05 8.29
N PRO A 147 -0.28 -5.46 9.40
CA PRO A 147 -1.13 -4.26 9.34
C PRO A 147 -0.43 -2.98 8.85
N ARG A 148 0.91 -2.99 8.70
CA ARG A 148 1.73 -1.84 8.27
C ARG A 148 2.19 -1.95 6.82
N VAL A 149 2.04 -3.10 6.18
CA VAL A 149 2.50 -3.31 4.80
C VAL A 149 1.78 -2.38 3.83
N VAL A 150 0.46 -2.42 3.79
CA VAL A 150 -0.33 -1.55 2.90
C VAL A 150 -0.18 -0.07 3.27
N PRO A 151 -0.27 0.36 4.55
CA PRO A 151 0.03 1.75 4.92
C PRO A 151 1.39 2.26 4.46
N LEU A 152 2.45 1.45 4.59
CA LEU A 152 3.78 1.82 4.14
C LEU A 152 3.80 2.06 2.62
N LEU A 153 3.21 1.15 1.84
CA LEU A 153 3.13 1.28 0.38
C LEU A 153 2.30 2.50 -0.04
N VAL A 154 1.24 2.84 0.70
CA VAL A 154 0.44 4.04 0.45
C VAL A 154 1.26 5.31 0.69
N VAL A 155 1.99 5.42 1.80
CA VAL A 155 2.85 6.59 2.08
C VAL A 155 3.92 6.75 1.01
N LEU A 156 4.57 5.65 0.60
CA LEU A 156 5.55 5.68 -0.48
C LEU A 156 4.93 6.09 -1.82
N SER A 157 3.74 5.57 -2.14
CA SER A 157 3.01 5.93 -3.36
C SER A 157 2.65 7.41 -3.39
N ALA A 158 2.22 7.98 -2.26
CA ALA A 158 1.94 9.40 -2.13
C ALA A 158 3.17 10.29 -2.35
N GLY A 159 4.37 9.83 -1.96
CA GLY A 159 5.62 10.53 -2.23
C GLY A 159 6.18 10.34 -3.66
N LEU A 160 5.74 9.29 -4.36
CA LEU A 160 6.17 8.96 -5.72
C LEU A 160 5.21 9.48 -6.80
N ALA A 161 3.92 9.63 -6.47
CA ALA A 161 2.94 10.25 -7.34
C ALA A 161 3.34 11.69 -7.64
N ARG A 162 3.39 12.06 -8.93
CA ARG A 162 3.73 13.40 -9.42
C ARG A 162 2.65 13.86 -10.39
#